data_AF-A0A4Q5QTZ6-F1
#
_entry.id   AF-A0A4Q5QTZ6-F1
#
_cell.length_a   1.000
_cell.length_b   1.000
_cell.length_c   1.000
_cell.angle_alpha   90.00
_cell.angle_beta   90.00
_cell.angle_gamma   90.00
#
_symmetry.space_group_name_H-M   'P 1'
#
loop_
_entity.id
_entity.type
_entity.pdbx_description
1 polymer ?
#
loop_
_entity_poly.entity_id
_entity_poly.type
_entity_poly.pdbx_seq_one_letter_code
_entity_poly.pdbx_strand_id
1 'polypeptide(L)'
;MDLAYRTPEAEIAALRHELAAARAQLGTATVEIAHLRAQLAALRRQQYGQSSERLDAEIAQLELRLEDLEENEAEHQAARPEPDPANGQSRPRAKAIRRPLPDHLPRETVVHEPELVCGCGDRSRLARLGEDTTEVLEKIRKRK
;
A
#
# COMPACT_ATOMS: atom_id res chain seq x y z
N MET A 1 4.35 -52.33 -33.32
CA MET A 1 5.40 -52.03 -32.33
C MET A 1 5.99 -50.69 -32.74
N ASP A 2 5.51 -49.58 -32.21
CA ASP A 2 6.07 -48.25 -32.49
C ASP A 2 6.09 -47.44 -31.18
N LEU A 3 7.14 -47.66 -30.39
CA LEU A 3 7.49 -46.73 -29.32
C LEU A 3 8.24 -45.57 -29.98
N ALA A 4 7.48 -44.57 -30.41
CA ALA A 4 8.00 -43.29 -30.89
C ALA A 4 8.76 -42.61 -29.75
N TYR A 5 10.07 -42.85 -29.66
CA TYR A 5 10.95 -42.10 -28.78
C TYR A 5 10.94 -40.65 -29.25
N ARG A 6 10.31 -39.78 -28.46
CA ARG A 6 10.43 -38.33 -28.63
C ARG A 6 11.91 -38.02 -28.42
N THR A 7 12.58 -37.49 -29.44
CA THR A 7 14.01 -37.18 -29.31
C THR A 7 14.17 -36.01 -28.32
N PRO A 8 15.25 -35.97 -27.53
CA PRO A 8 15.48 -34.87 -26.60
C PRO A 8 15.51 -33.51 -27.30
N GLU A 9 15.95 -33.46 -28.57
CA GLU A 9 15.89 -32.25 -29.39
C GLU A 9 14.46 -31.80 -29.72
N ALA A 10 13.56 -32.74 -30.01
CA ALA A 10 12.15 -32.46 -30.24
C ALA A 10 11.45 -32.01 -28.95
N GLU A 11 11.81 -32.58 -27.81
CA GLU A 11 11.33 -32.14 -26.49
C GLU A 11 11.80 -30.73 -26.15
N ILE A 12 13.08 -30.43 -26.37
CA ILE A 12 13.63 -29.09 -26.15
C ILE A 12 12.96 -28.06 -27.06
N ALA A 13 12.71 -28.41 -28.33
CA ALA A 13 12.01 -27.54 -29.27
C ALA A 13 10.57 -27.26 -28.82
N ALA A 14 9.84 -28.29 -28.37
CA ALA A 14 8.49 -28.14 -27.84
C ALA A 14 8.46 -27.25 -26.59
N LEU A 15 9.34 -27.50 -25.61
CA LEU A 15 9.43 -26.70 -24.39
C LEU A 15 9.80 -25.22 -24.68
N ARG A 16 10.70 -24.97 -25.64
CA ARG A 16 11.03 -23.60 -26.06
C ARG A 16 9.83 -22.88 -26.68
N HIS A 17 9.05 -23.58 -27.48
CA HIS A 17 7.83 -23.03 -28.07
C HIS A 17 6.78 -22.71 -27.02
N GLU A 18 6.56 -23.61 -26.05
CA GLU A 18 5.68 -23.40 -24.90
C GLU A 18 6.13 -22.20 -24.04
N LEU A 19 7.43 -22.11 -23.74
CA LEU A 19 8.01 -20.98 -23.01
C LEU A 19 7.83 -19.65 -23.74
N ALA A 20 8.02 -19.64 -25.07
CA ALA A 20 7.82 -18.45 -25.89
C ALA A 20 6.36 -18.01 -25.90
N ALA A 21 5.42 -18.94 -26.01
CA ALA A 21 3.99 -18.67 -25.94
C ALA A 21 3.58 -18.12 -24.57
N ALA A 22 4.05 -18.73 -23.47
CA ALA A 22 3.79 -18.27 -22.12
C ALA A 22 4.36 -16.86 -21.87
N ARG A 23 5.58 -16.57 -22.35
CA ARG A 23 6.18 -15.23 -22.27
C ARG A 23 5.39 -14.18 -23.05
N ALA A 24 4.87 -14.54 -24.22
CA ALA A 24 4.02 -13.65 -24.99
C ALA A 24 2.72 -13.32 -24.25
N GLN A 25 2.08 -14.31 -23.63
CA GLN A 25 0.88 -14.12 -22.81
C GLN A 25 1.14 -13.22 -21.59
N LEU A 26 2.24 -13.44 -20.87
CA LEU A 26 2.66 -12.56 -19.77
C LEU A 26 2.89 -11.13 -20.26
N GLY A 27 3.56 -10.97 -21.41
CA GLY A 27 3.76 -9.64 -22.01
C GLY A 27 2.45 -8.94 -22.35
N THR A 28 1.45 -9.65 -22.87
CA THR A 28 0.13 -9.06 -23.14
C THR A 28 -0.59 -8.64 -21.86
N ALA A 29 -0.55 -9.46 -20.80
CA ALA A 29 -1.15 -9.14 -19.50
C ALA A 29 -0.50 -7.91 -18.86
N THR A 30 0.82 -7.81 -18.89
CA THR A 30 1.55 -6.65 -18.36
C THR A 30 1.17 -5.35 -19.08
N VAL A 31 0.99 -5.39 -20.40
CA VAL A 31 0.53 -4.22 -21.19
C VAL A 31 -0.90 -3.84 -20.81
N GLU A 32 -1.79 -4.82 -20.62
CA GLU A 32 -3.18 -4.58 -20.21
C GLU A 32 -3.26 -3.95 -18.81
N ILE A 33 -2.51 -4.47 -17.85
CA ILE A 33 -2.37 -3.90 -16.50
C ILE A 33 -1.91 -2.44 -16.56
N ALA A 34 -0.86 -2.16 -17.35
CA ALA A 34 -0.37 -0.79 -17.51
C ALA A 34 -1.44 0.13 -18.12
N HIS A 35 -2.22 -0.38 -19.08
CA HIS A 35 -3.30 0.36 -19.72
C HIS A 35 -4.45 0.67 -18.74
N LEU A 36 -4.93 -0.32 -17.98
CA LEU A 36 -6.00 -0.15 -16.99
C LEU A 36 -5.59 0.82 -15.88
N ARG A 37 -4.37 0.70 -15.36
CA ARG A 37 -3.81 1.64 -14.36
C ARG A 37 -3.78 3.09 -14.89
N ALA A 38 -3.42 3.28 -16.16
CA ALA A 38 -3.41 4.61 -16.77
C ALA A 38 -4.83 5.20 -16.91
N GLN A 39 -5.81 4.38 -17.31
CA GLN A 39 -7.22 4.78 -17.38
C GLN A 39 -7.75 5.18 -16.00
N LEU A 40 -7.52 4.36 -14.97
CA LEU A 40 -7.92 4.65 -13.59
C LEU A 40 -7.33 5.98 -13.10
N ALA A 41 -6.05 6.22 -13.37
CA ALA A 41 -5.41 7.47 -12.99
C ALA A 41 -6.05 8.68 -13.70
N ALA A 42 -6.52 8.53 -14.95
CA ALA A 42 -7.21 9.58 -15.67
C ALA A 42 -8.62 9.85 -15.13
N LEU A 43 -9.40 8.79 -14.89
CA LEU A 43 -10.77 8.88 -14.38
C LEU A 43 -10.81 9.46 -12.95
N ARG A 44 -9.93 9.00 -12.05
CA ARG A 44 -9.82 9.54 -10.68
C ARG A 44 -9.51 11.04 -10.65
N ARG A 45 -8.76 11.57 -11.64
CA ARG A 45 -8.52 13.02 -11.76
C ARG A 45 -9.77 13.81 -12.16
N GLN A 46 -10.76 13.15 -12.76
CA GLN A 46 -11.99 13.77 -13.29
C GLN A 46 -13.21 13.61 -12.36
N GLN A 47 -13.05 13.04 -11.16
CA GLN A 47 -14.16 12.58 -10.31
C GLN A 47 -15.02 13.68 -9.64
N TYR A 48 -14.95 14.95 -10.06
CA TYR A 48 -15.70 16.03 -9.43
C TYR A 48 -16.86 16.51 -10.33
N GLY A 49 -18.10 16.19 -9.95
CA GLY A 49 -19.33 16.67 -10.61
C GLY A 49 -20.44 15.63 -10.65
N GLN A 50 -21.64 15.96 -11.17
CA GLN A 50 -22.75 15.00 -11.32
C GLN A 50 -22.41 13.79 -12.22
N SER A 51 -21.40 13.93 -13.09
CA SER A 51 -20.84 12.82 -13.88
C SER A 51 -19.96 11.86 -13.04
N SER A 52 -19.63 12.20 -11.79
CA SER A 52 -18.73 11.41 -10.94
C SER A 52 -19.32 10.06 -10.57
N GLU A 53 -20.61 9.95 -10.28
CA GLU A 53 -21.22 8.65 -9.91
C GLU A 53 -21.07 7.60 -11.02
N ARG A 54 -21.12 8.05 -12.28
CA ARG A 54 -20.92 7.17 -13.46
C ARG A 54 -19.44 6.82 -13.65
N LEU A 55 -18.54 7.77 -13.36
CA LEU A 55 -17.09 7.52 -13.34
C LEU A 55 -16.69 6.61 -12.18
N ASP A 56 -17.36 6.69 -11.03
CA ASP A 56 -17.12 5.86 -9.85
C ASP A 56 -17.50 4.40 -10.16
N ALA A 57 -18.62 4.17 -10.85
CA ALA A 57 -19.00 2.84 -11.32
C ALA A 57 -18.00 2.26 -12.35
N GLU A 58 -17.51 3.10 -13.27
CA GLU A 58 -16.49 2.69 -14.25
C GLU A 58 -15.13 2.40 -13.58
N ILE A 59 -14.72 3.22 -12.62
CA ILE A 59 -13.54 3.01 -11.78
C ILE A 59 -13.63 1.66 -11.06
N ALA A 60 -14.75 1.37 -10.40
CA ALA A 60 -14.95 0.11 -9.68
C ALA A 60 -14.83 -1.11 -10.61
N GLN A 61 -15.36 -1.02 -11.84
CA GLN A 61 -15.26 -2.09 -12.82
C GLN A 61 -13.82 -2.32 -13.31
N LEU A 62 -13.06 -1.24 -13.55
CA LEU A 62 -11.65 -1.35 -13.97
C LEU A 62 -10.75 -1.82 -12.83
N GLU A 63 -11.05 -1.44 -11.59
CA GLU A 63 -10.36 -1.93 -10.39
C GLU A 63 -10.53 -3.43 -10.20
N LEU A 64 -11.77 -3.93 -10.32
CA LEU A 64 -12.03 -5.37 -10.23
C LEU A 64 -11.24 -6.17 -11.27
N ARG A 65 -11.25 -5.72 -12.54
CA ARG A 65 -10.49 -6.38 -13.61
C ARG A 65 -8.98 -6.33 -13.37
N LEU A 66 -8.49 -5.24 -12.77
CA LEU A 66 -7.08 -5.10 -12.43
C LEU A 66 -6.69 -6.07 -11.30
N GLU A 67 -7.54 -6.20 -10.29
CA GLU A 67 -7.34 -7.13 -9.17
C GLU A 67 -7.23 -8.58 -9.67
N ASP A 68 -8.16 -9.03 -10.51
CA ASP A 68 -8.11 -10.38 -11.12
C ASP A 68 -6.77 -10.66 -11.83
N LEU A 69 -6.24 -9.69 -12.58
CA LEU A 69 -4.98 -9.83 -13.32
C LEU A 69 -3.77 -9.79 -12.39
N GLU A 70 -3.78 -8.92 -11.39
CA GLU A 70 -2.69 -8.81 -10.42
C GLU A 70 -2.60 -10.03 -9.50
N GLU A 71 -3.74 -10.61 -9.10
CA GLU A 71 -3.79 -11.88 -8.37
C GLU A 71 -3.19 -13.01 -9.19
N ASN A 72 -3.57 -13.13 -10.47
CA ASN A 72 -2.99 -14.12 -11.37
C ASN A 72 -1.47 -13.95 -11.54
N GLU A 73 -0.98 -12.72 -11.70
CA GLU A 73 0.46 -12.44 -11.73
C GLU A 73 1.14 -12.82 -10.40
N ALA A 74 0.51 -12.56 -9.26
CA ALA A 74 1.04 -12.88 -7.94
C ALA A 74 1.12 -14.41 -7.71
N GLU A 75 0.10 -15.16 -8.12
CA GLU A 75 0.12 -16.63 -8.09
C GLU A 75 1.26 -17.20 -8.94
N HIS A 76 1.45 -16.67 -10.14
CA HIS A 76 2.55 -17.06 -11.01
C HIS A 76 3.92 -16.70 -10.43
N GLN A 77 4.04 -15.57 -9.72
CA GLN A 77 5.27 -15.19 -9.03
C GLN A 77 5.56 -16.10 -7.83
N ALA A 78 4.55 -16.43 -7.02
CA ALA A 78 4.68 -17.31 -5.86
C ALA A 78 5.05 -18.76 -6.24
N ALA A 79 4.67 -19.21 -7.45
CA ALA A 79 5.07 -20.50 -7.99
C ALA A 79 6.54 -20.54 -8.47
N ARG A 80 7.24 -19.39 -8.55
CA ARG A 80 8.66 -19.36 -8.90
C ARG A 80 9.48 -19.75 -7.68
N PRO A 81 10.48 -20.64 -7.80
CA PRO A 81 11.39 -20.92 -6.71
C PRO A 81 12.11 -19.63 -6.32
N GLU A 82 11.92 -19.19 -5.08
CA GLU A 82 12.69 -18.09 -4.50
C GLU A 82 14.19 -18.43 -4.55
N PRO A 83 15.07 -17.50 -4.98
CA PRO A 83 16.49 -17.68 -4.76
C PRO A 83 16.71 -17.81 -3.24
N ASP A 84 17.49 -18.81 -2.82
CA ASP A 84 17.82 -19.07 -1.42
C ASP A 84 18.10 -17.73 -0.72
N PRO A 85 17.32 -17.35 0.31
CA PRO A 85 17.57 -16.11 1.02
C PRO A 85 18.94 -16.28 1.66
N ALA A 86 19.95 -15.63 1.09
CA ALA A 86 21.30 -15.64 1.59
C ALA A 86 21.29 -15.09 3.02
N ASN A 87 21.11 -15.99 4.00
CA ASN A 87 21.27 -15.90 5.45
C ASN A 87 21.18 -14.51 6.10
N GLY A 88 20.23 -13.68 5.64
CA GLY A 88 19.92 -12.41 6.25
C GLY A 88 18.91 -12.66 7.35
N GLN A 89 19.38 -13.03 8.55
CA GLN A 89 18.55 -13.06 9.75
C GLN A 89 17.85 -11.71 9.89
N SER A 90 16.57 -11.63 9.52
CA SER A 90 15.78 -10.43 9.73
C SER A 90 15.57 -10.31 11.24
N ARG A 91 16.39 -9.46 11.87
CA ARG A 91 16.18 -9.11 13.27
C ARG A 91 14.74 -8.61 13.41
N PRO A 92 13.96 -9.12 14.37
CA PRO A 92 12.61 -8.60 14.60
C PRO A 92 12.74 -7.10 14.87
N ARG A 93 12.07 -6.30 14.04
CA ARG A 93 12.05 -4.84 14.19
C ARG A 93 11.40 -4.54 15.53
N ALA A 94 12.20 -4.17 16.52
CA ALA A 94 11.70 -3.77 17.83
C ALA A 94 10.71 -2.61 17.62
N LYS A 95 9.49 -2.76 18.15
CA LYS A 95 8.48 -1.70 18.10
C LYS A 95 9.08 -0.46 18.78
N ALA A 96 9.04 0.68 18.09
CA ALA A 96 9.44 1.94 18.67
C ALA A 96 8.48 2.29 19.80
N ILE A 97 8.90 2.04 21.04
CA ILE A 97 8.16 2.49 22.23
C ILE A 97 8.32 4.01 22.27
N ARG A 98 7.18 4.74 22.33
CA ARG A 98 7.18 6.19 22.54
C ARG A 98 7.78 6.47 23.92
N ARG A 99 9.04 6.92 23.95
CA ARG A 99 9.66 7.41 25.18
C ARG A 99 9.18 8.86 25.39
N PRO A 100 8.85 9.27 26.63
CA PRO A 100 8.53 10.66 26.93
C PRO A 100 9.73 11.57 26.58
N LEU A 101 9.47 12.84 26.29
CA LEU A 101 10.54 13.78 26.04
C LEU A 101 11.37 14.00 27.32
N PRO A 102 12.69 14.18 27.22
CA PRO A 102 13.54 14.41 28.38
C PRO A 102 13.12 15.63 29.22
N ASP A 103 13.27 15.54 30.55
CA ASP A 103 12.87 16.59 31.50
C ASP A 103 13.70 17.87 31.41
N HIS A 104 14.93 17.78 30.92
CA HIS A 104 15.86 18.91 30.82
C HIS A 104 15.60 19.79 29.59
N LEU A 105 14.69 19.41 28.70
CA LEU A 105 14.31 20.26 27.56
C LEU A 105 13.45 21.43 28.06
N PRO A 106 13.65 22.65 27.54
CA PRO A 106 12.72 23.74 27.81
C PRO A 106 11.32 23.35 27.31
N ARG A 107 10.31 23.54 28.17
CA ARG A 107 8.91 23.16 27.89
C ARG A 107 8.03 24.40 27.83
N GLU A 108 7.14 24.44 26.86
CA GLU A 108 6.02 25.38 26.80
C GLU A 108 4.72 24.60 27.02
N THR A 109 3.85 25.08 27.92
CA THR A 109 2.57 24.42 28.22
C THR A 109 1.42 25.25 27.68
N VAL A 110 0.65 24.67 26.76
CA VAL A 110 -0.58 25.26 26.22
C VAL A 110 -1.76 24.45 26.74
N VAL A 111 -2.64 25.10 27.50
CA VAL A 111 -3.85 24.46 28.04
C VAL A 111 -5.01 24.75 27.09
N HIS A 112 -5.55 23.70 26.47
CA HIS A 112 -6.73 23.80 25.62
C HIS A 112 -7.99 23.64 26.45
N GLU A 113 -8.56 24.78 26.83
CA GLU A 113 -9.81 24.85 27.55
C GLU A 113 -11.01 24.86 26.58
N PRO A 114 -12.11 24.14 26.88
CA PRO A 114 -13.32 24.21 26.06
C PRO A 114 -13.96 25.60 26.16
N GLU A 115 -14.50 26.07 25.05
CA GLU A 115 -15.33 27.27 25.03
C GLU A 115 -16.68 26.96 25.69
N LEU A 116 -17.09 27.77 26.67
CA LEU A 116 -18.39 27.64 27.32
C LEU A 116 -19.45 28.32 26.46
N VAL A 117 -20.11 27.55 25.59
CA VAL A 117 -21.12 28.06 24.64
C VAL A 117 -22.51 28.25 25.30
N CYS A 118 -22.77 27.66 26.46
CA CYS A 118 -24.01 27.90 27.22
C CYS A 118 -23.76 28.82 28.44
N GLY A 119 -24.71 29.71 28.73
CA GLY A 119 -24.76 30.49 29.98
C GLY A 119 -25.14 29.66 31.22
N CYS A 120 -25.16 28.32 31.09
CA CYS A 120 -25.57 27.37 32.11
C CYS A 120 -24.39 26.80 32.92
N GLY A 121 -23.15 27.10 32.52
CA GLY A 121 -21.94 26.50 33.08
C GLY A 121 -21.17 27.43 34.02
N ASP A 122 -21.45 27.38 35.32
CA ASP A 122 -20.52 27.88 36.33
C ASP A 122 -19.28 26.98 36.33
N ARG A 123 -18.17 27.48 35.77
CA ARG A 123 -16.90 26.75 35.66
C ARG A 123 -16.34 26.29 37.02
N SER A 124 -16.68 27.00 38.09
CA SER A 124 -16.33 26.66 39.48
C SER A 124 -17.04 25.40 40.02
N ARG A 125 -18.10 24.94 39.35
CA ARG A 125 -18.86 23.73 39.73
C ARG A 125 -18.49 22.50 38.88
N LEU A 126 -17.60 22.65 37.91
CA LEU A 126 -17.14 21.57 37.05
C LEU A 126 -15.88 20.92 37.63
N ALA A 127 -15.84 19.59 37.66
CA ALA A 127 -14.64 18.83 38.01
C ALA A 127 -13.91 18.39 36.73
N ARG A 128 -12.57 18.32 36.78
CA ARG A 128 -11.76 17.77 35.69
C ARG A 128 -11.93 16.25 35.64
N LEU A 129 -12.28 15.70 34.48
CA LEU A 129 -12.43 14.26 34.27
C LEU A 129 -11.59 13.81 33.07
N GLY A 130 -10.55 13.03 33.35
CA GLY A 130 -9.58 12.63 32.34
C GLY A 130 -8.67 13.78 31.92
N GLU A 131 -7.40 13.48 31.66
CA GLU A 131 -6.44 14.42 31.10
C GLU A 131 -5.79 13.73 29.90
N ASP A 132 -5.80 14.41 28.76
CA ASP A 132 -5.03 13.99 27.58
C ASP A 132 -3.90 14.99 27.36
N THR A 133 -2.66 14.51 27.40
CA THR A 133 -1.46 15.32 27.29
C THR A 133 -0.67 14.85 26.09
N THR A 134 -0.35 15.78 25.17
CA THR A 134 0.51 15.51 24.02
C THR A 134 1.79 16.33 24.11
N GLU A 135 2.95 15.66 24.00
CA GLU A 135 4.26 16.32 23.97
C GLU A 135 4.78 16.40 22.53
N VAL A 136 5.17 17.60 22.07
CA VAL A 136 5.71 17.84 20.72
C VAL A 136 7.08 18.50 20.82
N LEU A 137 8.08 17.95 20.11
CA LEU A 137 9.43 18.50 20.07
C LEU A 137 9.59 19.51 18.93
N GLU A 138 9.84 20.78 19.27
CA GLU A 138 10.22 21.80 18.28
C GLU A 138 11.71 21.64 17.89
N LYS A 139 11.99 21.56 16.59
CA LYS A 139 13.37 21.46 16.06
C LYS A 139 13.83 22.79 15.49
N ILE A 140 14.67 23.50 16.24
CA ILE A 140 15.33 24.72 15.77
C ILE A 140 16.52 24.33 14.89
N ARG A 141 16.63 24.93 13.70
CA ARG A 141 17.79 24.73 12.82
C ARG A 141 19.04 25.35 13.47
N LYS A 142 20.15 24.61 13.52
CA LYS A 142 21.44 25.15 13.94
C LYS A 142 21.83 26.31 13.01
N ARG A 143 22.12 27.49 13.58
CA ARG A 143 22.79 28.56 12.84
C ARG A 143 24.24 28.11 12.56
N LYS A 144 24.70 28.31 11.33
CA LYS A 144 26.09 28.05 10.93
C LYS A 144 27.04 29.02 11.62
#